data_AF-A0AAV9WQ47-F1
#
_entry.id   AF-A0AAV9WQ47-F1
#
_cell.length_a   1.000
_cell.length_b   1.000
_cell.length_c   1.000
_cell.angle_alpha   90.00
_cell.angle_beta   90.00
_cell.angle_gamma   90.00
#
_symmetry.space_group_name_H-M   'P 1'
#
loop_
_entity.id
_entity.type
_entity.pdbx_description
1 polymer ?
#
loop_
_entity_poly.entity_id
_entity_poly.type
_entity_poly.pdbx_seq_one_letter_code
_entity_poly.pdbx_strand_id
1 'polypeptide(L)'
;MWITMFQQTTDGAGPYYCMLDQTGTAEKWTNLTVPVVSPGIQGASPCNNQNWEWPLEMPKNLKCTGEYGQLKKICMLKCFNDAPNGPFGGCVAFQQVESGPDMAKKPKSFETKPKCKGFQYRLPISDAQIRFLAGDDAIGPVAKQHIRDMLKQ
;
A
#
# COMPACT_ATOMS: atom_id res chain seq x y z
N MET A 1 4.63 -11.34 -5.34
CA MET A 1 3.71 -10.62 -6.26
C MET A 1 4.08 -9.14 -6.23
N TRP A 2 3.75 -8.34 -7.25
CA TRP A 2 3.96 -6.89 -7.21
C TRP A 2 2.62 -6.18 -7.30
N ILE A 3 2.47 -5.11 -6.52
CA ILE A 3 1.33 -4.19 -6.60
C ILE A 3 1.87 -2.80 -6.89
N THR A 4 1.13 -2.08 -7.71
CA THR A 4 1.34 -0.64 -7.92
C THR A 4 0.20 0.08 -7.22
N MET A 5 0.51 0.85 -6.19
CA MET A 5 -0.43 1.77 -5.55
C MET A 5 -0.24 3.15 -6.15
N PHE A 6 -1.33 3.75 -6.63
CA PHE A 6 -1.31 5.11 -7.13
C PHE A 6 -1.82 6.07 -6.05
N GLN A 7 -0.92 6.90 -5.53
CA GLN A 7 -1.26 7.95 -4.59
C GLN A 7 -1.82 9.13 -5.38
N GLN A 8 -3.11 9.42 -5.20
CA GLN A 8 -3.81 10.52 -5.87
C GLN A 8 -3.74 11.81 -5.06
N THR A 9 -3.95 11.67 -3.76
CA THR A 9 -4.02 12.76 -2.78
C THR A 9 -3.09 12.46 -1.61
N THR A 10 -2.90 13.45 -0.75
CA THR A 10 -1.96 13.37 0.38
C THR A 10 -2.54 12.64 1.58
N ASP A 11 -3.86 12.46 1.66
CA ASP A 11 -4.61 11.79 2.72
C ASP A 11 -4.94 10.32 2.39
N GLY A 12 -4.76 9.90 1.13
CA GLY A 12 -4.89 8.53 0.65
C GLY A 12 -3.56 7.82 0.42
N ALA A 13 -2.54 8.19 1.19
CA ALA A 13 -1.17 7.69 1.08
C ALA A 13 -0.88 6.56 2.09
N GLY A 14 0.40 6.34 2.43
CA GLY A 14 0.82 5.23 3.29
C GLY A 14 0.82 5.49 4.80
N PRO A 15 1.23 4.50 5.60
CA PRO A 15 1.65 3.15 5.17
C PRO A 15 0.45 2.26 4.84
N TYR A 16 0.67 1.27 3.97
CA TYR A 16 -0.34 0.25 3.65
C TYR A 16 0.00 -1.09 4.29
N TYR A 17 -1.03 -1.86 4.55
CA TYR A 17 -0.99 -3.24 5.02
C TYR A 17 -1.71 -4.10 4.00
N CYS A 18 -1.20 -5.31 3.76
CA CYS A 18 -1.81 -6.24 2.83
C CYS A 18 -2.15 -7.57 3.51
N MET A 19 -3.27 -8.16 3.11
CA MET A 19 -3.79 -9.43 3.59
C MET A 19 -4.18 -10.31 2.42
N LEU A 20 -4.05 -11.62 2.60
CA LEU A 20 -4.38 -12.64 1.63
C LEU A 20 -5.51 -13.54 2.15
N ASP A 21 -6.49 -13.77 1.29
CA ASP A 21 -7.53 -14.78 1.42
C ASP A 21 -7.33 -15.83 0.33
N GLN A 22 -7.00 -17.05 0.76
CA GLN A 22 -6.70 -18.16 -0.15
C GLN A 22 -7.97 -18.87 -0.62
N THR A 23 -9.12 -18.62 0.01
CA THR A 23 -10.41 -19.22 -0.39
C THR A 23 -11.08 -18.50 -1.53
N GLY A 24 -10.65 -17.29 -1.86
CA GLY A 24 -11.25 -16.46 -2.91
C GLY A 24 -12.60 -15.85 -2.50
N THR A 25 -12.99 -15.99 -1.23
CA THR A 25 -14.30 -15.55 -0.70
C THR A 25 -14.22 -14.20 -0.02
N ALA A 26 -13.02 -13.68 0.23
CA ALA A 26 -12.79 -12.43 0.97
C ALA A 26 -13.26 -12.47 2.44
N GLU A 27 -13.27 -13.67 3.04
CA GLU A 27 -13.74 -13.90 4.42
C GLU A 27 -12.62 -14.29 5.39
N LYS A 28 -11.51 -14.86 4.90
CA LYS A 28 -10.42 -15.42 5.72
C LYS A 28 -9.10 -14.77 5.37
N TRP A 29 -8.80 -13.69 6.09
CA TRP A 29 -7.62 -12.87 5.85
C TRP A 29 -6.41 -13.31 6.68
N THR A 30 -5.26 -13.45 6.03
CA THR A 30 -3.95 -13.63 6.68
C THR A 30 -3.03 -12.47 6.31
N ASN A 31 -2.35 -11.87 7.27
CA ASN A 31 -1.41 -10.77 7.01
C ASN A 31 -0.27 -11.24 6.09
N LEU A 32 0.11 -10.38 5.14
CA LEU A 32 1.30 -10.54 4.32
C LEU A 32 2.43 -9.64 4.80
N THR A 33 3.66 -10.10 4.60
CA THR A 33 4.83 -9.24 4.73
C THR A 33 4.95 -8.36 3.49
N VAL A 34 5.08 -7.05 3.73
CA VAL A 34 5.33 -6.04 2.70
C VAL A 34 6.62 -5.30 3.10
N PRO A 35 7.78 -5.68 2.55
CA PRO A 35 9.07 -5.19 3.03
C PRO A 35 9.30 -3.70 2.74
N VAL A 36 8.56 -3.13 1.79
CA VAL A 36 8.51 -1.69 1.55
C VAL A 36 7.11 -1.28 1.10
N VAL A 37 6.62 -0.17 1.64
CA VAL A 37 5.33 0.46 1.27
C VAL A 37 5.53 1.95 0.99
N SER A 38 4.49 2.63 0.49
CA SER A 38 4.53 4.08 0.37
C SER A 38 4.75 4.71 1.74
N PRO A 39 5.60 5.74 1.83
CA PRO A 39 5.85 6.42 3.09
C PRO A 39 4.64 7.26 3.49
N GLY A 40 4.54 7.52 4.79
CA GLY A 40 3.45 8.28 5.39
C GLY A 40 3.17 7.81 6.81
N ILE A 41 2.11 8.36 7.38
CA ILE A 41 1.59 7.98 8.69
C ILE A 41 0.08 8.20 8.70
N GLN A 42 -0.70 7.23 9.14
CA GLN A 42 -2.17 7.37 9.22
C GLN A 42 -2.78 7.79 7.87
N GLY A 43 -2.29 7.20 6.78
CA GLY A 43 -2.68 7.56 5.41
C GLY A 43 -2.19 8.91 4.91
N ALA A 44 -1.53 9.72 5.74
CA ALA A 44 -1.06 11.04 5.36
C ALA A 44 0.39 11.01 4.87
N SER A 45 0.65 11.65 3.72
CA SER A 45 1.99 11.82 3.16
C SER A 45 2.09 13.11 2.36
N PRO A 46 3.16 13.89 2.54
CA PRO A 46 3.36 15.12 1.77
C PRO A 46 3.73 14.88 0.30
N CYS A 47 4.04 13.65 -0.12
CA CYS A 47 4.47 13.43 -1.48
C CYS A 47 3.40 13.85 -2.51
N ASN A 48 3.82 14.37 -3.67
CA ASN A 48 2.91 14.59 -4.80
C ASN A 48 2.32 13.26 -5.33
N ASN A 49 1.34 13.37 -6.22
CA ASN A 49 0.74 12.22 -6.88
C ASN A 49 1.78 11.37 -7.60
N GLN A 50 1.88 10.10 -7.22
CA GLN A 50 2.86 9.19 -7.79
C GLN A 50 2.51 7.73 -7.55
N ASN A 51 3.16 6.88 -8.35
CA ASN A 51 3.09 5.44 -8.20
C ASN A 51 4.12 4.95 -7.21
N TRP A 52 3.69 4.01 -6.37
CA TRP A 52 4.56 3.24 -5.50
C TRP A 52 4.45 1.76 -5.85
N GLU A 53 5.58 1.13 -6.12
CA GLU A 53 5.65 -0.30 -6.42
C GLU A 53 6.10 -1.06 -5.18
N TRP A 54 5.30 -2.03 -4.74
CA TRP A 54 5.61 -2.83 -3.56
C TRP A 54 5.69 -4.31 -3.92
N PRO A 55 6.75 -5.01 -3.48
CA PRO A 55 6.75 -6.46 -3.48
C PRO A 55 5.86 -6.97 -2.34
N LEU A 56 5.04 -7.96 -2.64
CA LEU A 56 4.30 -8.76 -1.66
C LEU A 56 4.98 -10.11 -1.53
N GLU A 57 5.38 -10.47 -0.31
CA GLU A 57 5.90 -11.79 0.00
C GLU A 57 4.74 -12.78 0.12
N MET A 58 4.57 -13.61 -0.91
CA MET A 58 3.54 -14.64 -0.91
C MET A 58 3.98 -15.84 -0.05
N PRO A 59 3.04 -16.53 0.62
CA PRO A 59 3.36 -17.76 1.35
C PRO A 59 4.01 -18.81 0.43
N LYS A 60 5.03 -19.52 0.92
CA LYS A 60 5.72 -20.56 0.14
C LYS A 60 4.78 -21.70 -0.29
N ASN A 61 3.75 -21.97 0.51
CA ASN A 61 2.72 -22.97 0.28
C ASN A 61 1.41 -22.35 -0.21
N LEU A 62 1.48 -21.25 -0.96
CA LEU A 62 0.30 -20.59 -1.56
C LEU A 62 -0.58 -21.61 -2.28
N LYS A 63 -1.84 -21.69 -1.87
CA LYS A 63 -2.86 -22.58 -2.42
C LYS A 63 -4.19 -21.86 -2.50
N CYS A 64 -4.45 -21.27 -3.65
CA CYS A 64 -5.74 -20.66 -3.95
C CYS A 64 -6.79 -21.75 -4.22
N THR A 65 -7.93 -21.67 -3.53
CA THR A 65 -9.03 -22.63 -3.66
C THR A 65 -10.33 -22.01 -4.17
N GLY A 66 -10.37 -20.70 -4.38
CA GLY A 66 -11.56 -20.02 -4.88
C GLY A 66 -11.89 -20.37 -6.32
N GLU A 67 -13.17 -20.25 -6.66
CA GLU A 67 -13.70 -20.44 -8.00
C GLU A 67 -14.62 -19.26 -8.36
N TYR A 68 -14.54 -18.78 -9.60
CA TYR A 68 -15.42 -17.74 -10.15
C TYR A 68 -15.76 -18.07 -11.60
N GLY A 69 -17.01 -18.49 -11.84
CA GLY A 69 -17.43 -19.01 -13.14
C GLY A 69 -16.60 -20.24 -13.54
N GLN A 70 -15.87 -20.14 -14.65
CA GLN A 70 -14.99 -21.22 -15.13
C GLN A 70 -13.56 -21.13 -14.56
N LEU A 71 -13.21 -20.02 -13.89
CA LEU A 71 -11.89 -19.81 -13.33
C LEU A 71 -11.78 -20.52 -11.97
N LYS A 72 -10.70 -21.27 -11.80
CA LYS A 72 -10.35 -21.97 -10.56
C LYS A 72 -9.04 -21.46 -9.98
N LYS A 73 -8.77 -21.77 -8.72
CA LYS A 73 -7.55 -21.35 -8.00
C LYS A 73 -7.48 -19.82 -7.86
N ILE A 74 -8.59 -19.20 -7.50
CA ILE A 74 -8.68 -17.77 -7.22
C ILE A 74 -8.33 -17.49 -5.75
N CYS A 75 -7.47 -16.49 -5.54
CA CYS A 75 -7.21 -15.86 -4.25
C CYS A 75 -7.67 -14.40 -4.29
N MET A 76 -7.94 -13.85 -3.11
CA MET A 76 -8.21 -12.44 -2.92
C MET A 76 -7.08 -11.80 -2.11
N LEU A 77 -6.54 -10.70 -2.61
CA LEU A 77 -5.62 -9.83 -1.88
C LEU A 77 -6.42 -8.59 -1.45
N LYS A 78 -6.19 -8.09 -0.24
CA LYS A 78 -6.70 -6.80 0.22
C LYS A 78 -5.52 -5.97 0.71
N CYS A 79 -5.34 -4.77 0.17
CA CYS A 79 -4.37 -3.81 0.70
C CYS A 79 -5.11 -2.55 1.16
N PHE A 80 -4.80 -2.06 2.37
CA PHE A 80 -5.48 -0.93 2.99
C PHE A 80 -4.52 -0.16 3.90
N ASN A 81 -4.78 1.12 4.14
CA ASN A 81 -4.06 1.93 5.13
C ASN A 81 -4.89 2.16 6.41
N ASP A 82 -4.31 2.86 7.38
CA ASP A 82 -4.93 3.22 8.66
C ASP A 82 -5.42 4.69 8.68
N ALA A 83 -5.79 5.23 7.52
CA ALA A 83 -6.27 6.60 7.39
C ALA A 83 -7.56 6.85 8.22
N PRO A 84 -7.61 7.88 9.07
CA PRO A 84 -8.77 8.18 9.91
C PRO A 84 -10.03 8.54 9.12
N ASN A 85 -9.87 9.21 7.98
CA ASN A 85 -10.94 9.61 7.06
C ASN A 85 -11.40 8.48 6.10
N GLY A 86 -10.92 7.25 6.33
CA GLY A 86 -11.38 6.03 5.70
C GLY A 86 -10.21 5.21 5.18
N PRO A 87 -10.17 3.88 5.44
CA PRO A 87 -9.06 3.07 4.95
C PRO A 87 -9.08 3.04 3.43
N PHE A 88 -8.13 3.73 2.81
CA PHE A 88 -7.93 3.74 1.38
C PHE A 88 -7.25 2.44 0.94
N GLY A 89 -7.49 2.03 -0.29
CA GLY A 89 -6.89 0.84 -0.86
C GLY A 89 -7.88 0.06 -1.73
N GLY A 90 -7.73 -1.26 -1.77
CA GLY A 90 -8.59 -2.09 -2.59
C GLY A 90 -8.31 -3.58 -2.48
N CYS A 91 -9.18 -4.35 -3.14
CA CYS A 91 -9.04 -5.78 -3.27
C CYS A 91 -8.62 -6.16 -4.69
N VAL A 92 -7.74 -7.15 -4.82
CA VAL A 92 -7.28 -7.70 -6.09
C VAL A 92 -7.55 -9.20 -6.10
N ALA A 93 -8.42 -9.64 -7.00
CA ALA A 93 -8.59 -11.05 -7.30
C ALA A 93 -7.45 -11.50 -8.23
N PHE A 94 -6.82 -12.63 -7.94
CA PHE A 94 -5.81 -13.19 -8.83
C PHE A 94 -5.92 -14.72 -8.92
N GLN A 95 -5.59 -15.26 -10.08
CA GLN A 95 -5.56 -16.69 -10.32
C GLN A 95 -4.14 -17.23 -10.09
N GLN A 96 -4.03 -18.28 -9.28
CA GLN A 96 -2.80 -19.07 -9.21
C GLN A 96 -2.75 -20.02 -10.40
N VAL A 97 -1.82 -19.73 -11.31
CA VAL A 97 -1.52 -20.56 -12.49
C VAL A 97 -0.27 -21.40 -12.24
N GLU A 98 -0.11 -22.45 -13.04
CA GLU A 98 1.12 -23.24 -13.03
C GLU A 98 2.28 -22.44 -13.59
N SER A 99 3.49 -22.69 -13.07
CA SER A 99 4.70 -21.98 -13.48
C SER A 99 5.04 -22.27 -14.95
N GLY A 100 5.13 -21.22 -15.77
CA GLY A 100 5.57 -21.30 -17.17
C GLY A 100 7.00 -20.77 -17.41
N PRO A 101 7.49 -20.78 -18.67
CA PRO A 101 8.87 -20.39 -19.02
C PRO A 101 9.25 -18.97 -18.58
N ASP A 102 8.29 -18.05 -18.56
CA ASP A 102 8.50 -16.65 -18.15
C ASP A 102 8.67 -16.44 -16.64
N MET A 103 8.42 -17.48 -15.83
CA MET A 103 8.44 -17.41 -14.36
C MET A 103 9.84 -17.63 -13.76
N ALA A 104 10.86 -17.87 -14.60
CA ALA A 104 12.27 -17.90 -14.20
C ALA A 104 12.89 -16.50 -14.02
N LYS A 105 12.13 -15.42 -14.28
CA LYS A 105 12.60 -14.04 -14.09
C LYS A 105 12.83 -13.78 -12.61
N LYS A 106 14.04 -13.31 -12.28
CA LYS A 106 14.34 -12.82 -10.93
C LYS A 106 13.31 -11.74 -10.56
N PRO A 107 12.81 -11.72 -9.32
CA PRO A 107 11.99 -10.61 -8.85
C PRO A 107 12.71 -9.29 -9.11
N LYS A 108 11.96 -8.24 -9.52
CA LYS A 108 12.52 -6.88 -9.60
C LYS A 108 13.16 -6.52 -8.26
N SER A 109 14.25 -5.76 -8.25
CA SER A 109 14.71 -5.13 -7.02
C SER A 109 13.74 -4.00 -6.61
N PHE A 110 13.68 -3.69 -5.32
CA PHE A 110 12.94 -2.53 -4.80
C PHE A 110 13.87 -1.61 -4.03
N GLU A 111 13.58 -0.31 -4.04
CA GLU A 111 14.17 0.66 -3.12
C GLU A 111 13.60 0.43 -1.72
N THR A 112 14.45 0.28 -0.70
CA THR A 112 14.01 0.01 0.68
C THR A 112 13.56 1.26 1.43
N LYS A 113 13.84 2.45 0.88
CA LYS A 113 13.47 3.77 1.44
C LYS A 113 12.96 4.68 0.32
N PRO A 114 11.75 4.44 -0.17
CA PRO A 114 11.26 5.09 -1.38
C PRO A 114 11.03 6.59 -1.11
N LYS A 115 11.60 7.45 -1.96
CA LYS A 115 11.58 8.90 -1.76
C LYS A 115 10.31 9.55 -2.32
N CYS A 116 9.83 10.61 -1.66
CA CYS A 116 8.77 11.46 -2.22
C CYS A 116 9.25 12.16 -3.50
N LYS A 117 8.48 12.09 -4.60
CA LYS A 117 8.72 12.94 -5.78
C LYS A 117 8.05 14.30 -5.58
N GLY A 118 8.76 15.19 -4.91
CA GLY A 118 8.32 16.58 -4.72
C GLY A 118 7.24 16.76 -3.66
N PHE A 119 7.01 18.04 -3.33
CA PHE A 119 6.12 18.49 -2.28
C PHE A 119 5.30 19.71 -2.74
N GLN A 120 4.05 19.78 -2.33
CA GLN A 120 3.10 20.80 -2.80
C GLN A 120 3.29 22.18 -2.12
N TYR A 121 3.90 22.28 -0.93
CA TYR A 121 3.98 23.53 -0.17
C TYR A 121 5.42 24.05 0.03
N ARG A 122 5.55 25.34 0.38
CA ARG A 122 6.81 25.90 0.86
C ARG A 122 7.05 25.51 2.32
N LEU A 123 8.29 25.22 2.66
CA LEU A 123 8.70 24.93 4.04
C LEU A 123 9.00 26.23 4.82
N PRO A 124 8.76 26.26 6.15
CA PRO A 124 8.15 25.21 6.96
C PRO A 124 6.62 25.16 6.80
N ILE A 125 6.03 23.98 7.01
CA ILE A 125 4.57 23.84 7.00
C ILE A 125 3.95 23.96 8.40
N SER A 126 2.82 24.66 8.45
CA SER A 126 1.99 24.85 9.64
C SER A 126 1.19 23.60 9.99
N ASP A 127 0.73 23.53 11.24
CA ASP A 127 -0.20 22.49 11.70
C ASP A 127 -1.50 22.44 10.87
N ALA A 128 -1.99 23.60 10.42
CA ALA A 128 -3.19 23.69 9.58
C ALA A 128 -2.96 23.07 8.19
N GLN A 129 -1.79 23.32 7.58
CA GLN A 129 -1.42 22.68 6.31
C GLN A 129 -1.27 21.17 6.47
N ILE A 130 -0.74 20.70 7.60
CA ILE A 130 -0.63 19.26 7.86
C ILE A 130 -2.01 18.62 8.02
N ARG A 131 -2.95 19.25 8.75
CA ARG A 131 -4.33 18.76 8.86
C ARG A 131 -5.01 18.69 7.50
N PHE A 132 -4.84 19.71 6.68
CA PHE A 132 -5.35 19.71 5.31
C PHE A 132 -4.75 18.57 4.48
N LEU A 133 -3.43 18.37 4.56
CA LEU A 133 -2.75 17.26 3.88
C LEU A 133 -3.25 15.89 4.31
N ALA A 134 -3.52 15.73 5.61
CA ALA A 134 -3.99 14.49 6.21
C ALA A 134 -5.49 14.24 6.00
N GLY A 135 -6.25 15.25 5.55
CA GLY A 135 -7.70 15.15 5.45
C GLY A 135 -8.40 14.90 6.79
N ASP A 136 -7.71 15.15 7.91
CA ASP A 136 -8.18 14.83 9.25
C ASP A 136 -7.64 15.81 10.30
N ASP A 137 -8.55 16.37 11.10
CA ASP A 137 -8.23 17.27 12.21
C ASP A 137 -7.75 16.53 13.47
N ALA A 138 -8.02 15.23 13.57
CA ALA A 138 -7.60 14.38 14.70
C ALA A 138 -6.13 13.94 14.62
N ILE A 139 -5.42 14.28 13.54
CA ILE A 139 -3.99 13.97 13.40
C ILE A 139 -3.17 14.55 14.57
N GLY A 140 -2.56 13.65 15.34
CA GLY A 140 -1.86 13.98 16.58
C GLY A 140 -0.50 14.67 16.36
N PRO A 141 0.12 15.21 17.42
CA PRO A 141 1.41 15.88 17.34
C PRO A 141 2.53 14.98 16.82
N VAL A 142 2.49 13.68 17.14
CA VAL A 142 3.48 12.70 16.64
C VAL A 142 3.40 12.56 15.12
N ALA A 143 2.20 12.37 14.57
CA ALA A 143 1.99 12.24 13.14
C ALA A 143 2.32 13.53 12.39
N LYS A 144 1.97 14.69 12.97
CA LYS A 144 2.40 15.99 12.43
C LYS A 144 3.91 16.15 12.37
N GLN A 145 4.61 15.74 13.43
CA GLN A 145 6.07 15.79 13.45
C GLN A 145 6.68 14.84 12.43
N HIS A 146 6.14 13.62 12.30
CA HIS A 146 6.58 12.67 11.29
C HIS A 146 6.47 13.24 9.86
N ILE A 147 5.35 13.87 9.51
CA ILE A 147 5.18 14.52 8.20
C ILE A 147 6.22 15.62 7.97
N ARG A 148 6.56 16.41 9.00
CA ARG A 148 7.64 17.42 8.89
C ARG A 148 9.01 16.79 8.68
N ASP A 149 9.28 15.66 9.32
CA ASP A 149 10.57 14.97 9.21
C ASP A 149 10.73 14.28 7.85
N MET A 150 9.62 13.84 7.23
CA MET A 150 9.62 13.38 5.83
C MET A 150 10.05 14.48 4.85
N LEU A 151 9.77 15.74 5.16
CA LEU A 151 10.08 16.89 4.30
C LEU A 151 11.53 17.38 4.40
N LYS A 152 12.31 16.86 5.36
CA LYS A 152 13.72 17.23 5.56
C LYS A 152 14.69 16.34 4.77
N GLN A 153 14.21 15.25 4.16
CA GLN A 153 14.99 14.22 3.47
C GLN A 153 14.99 14.42 1.95
#